data_AF-A0A091L6B5-F1
#
_entry.id   AF-A0A091L6B5-F1
#
_cell.length_a   1.000
_cell.length_b   1.000
_cell.length_c   1.000
_cell.angle_alpha   90.00
_cell.angle_beta   90.00
_cell.angle_gamma   90.00
#
_symmetry.space_group_name_H-M   'P 1'
#
loop_
_entity.id
_entity.type
_entity.pdbx_description
1 polymer ?
#
loop_
_entity_poly.entity_id
_entity_poly.type
_entity_poly.pdbx_seq_one_letter_code
_entity_poly.pdbx_strand_id
1 'polypeptide(L)'
;KWCRDLKILYLQNNLIPKIENVGKLKKLEYLNVALNNIERIENLEGCEELKKLDLTANFIGELSSIEALKYNIHLKELFLVGNPCTEFEGYRQFVVATLHQLKCLDSKEIERSERIQALQNYPEVKQKIREQEQAYILKRAREKEEAQRRMQERKDKKQTQMESKLGFDRRTAGNCYLSPDSLQDKENHQAEGDAEQETWRTIEDDEEDRRFWEEPTPYTPESRLETHRYIEEKRRAKDNIRESKKREKPLWTLVTAEGKVLNVNVPKLHFSLKDDEENNQIILDLAVYRHLDTSLLDVDVQPTYIRVLVKGKPFQFVLPEEVKPDSSSAKRSQTTGHLVVSMPKVCKII
;
A
#
# COMPACT_ATOMS: atom_id res chain seq x y z
N LYS A 1 -10.10 20.55 -14.46
CA LYS A 1 -11.47 21.05 -14.76
C LYS A 1 -12.27 21.02 -13.44
N TRP A 2 -13.12 22.01 -13.18
CA TRP A 2 -13.89 22.12 -11.92
C TRP A 2 -15.30 21.56 -12.13
N CYS A 3 -15.83 20.82 -11.17
CA CYS A 3 -17.20 20.28 -11.20
C CYS A 3 -18.20 21.37 -10.74
N ARG A 4 -18.54 22.30 -11.63
CA ARG A 4 -19.39 23.47 -11.31
C ARG A 4 -20.82 23.13 -10.89
N ASP A 5 -21.30 21.95 -11.29
CA ASP A 5 -22.65 21.46 -10.98
C ASP A 5 -22.69 20.49 -9.80
N LEU A 6 -21.59 20.39 -9.04
CA LEU A 6 -21.54 19.53 -7.86
C LEU A 6 -22.47 20.06 -6.77
N LYS A 7 -23.42 19.21 -6.35
CA LYS A 7 -24.41 19.53 -5.30
C LYS A 7 -24.09 18.94 -3.94
N ILE A 8 -23.50 17.75 -3.93
CA ILE A 8 -23.23 17.02 -2.69
C ILE A 8 -21.78 16.56 -2.75
N LEU A 9 -21.03 16.83 -1.69
CA LEU A 9 -19.63 16.45 -1.55
C LEU A 9 -19.42 15.73 -0.22
N TYR A 10 -19.07 14.44 -0.31
CA TYR A 10 -18.67 13.62 0.82
C TYR A 10 -17.16 13.48 0.87
N LEU A 11 -16.56 14.02 1.93
CA LEU A 11 -15.13 13.98 2.23
C LEU A 11 -14.89 13.42 3.64
N GLN A 12 -15.82 12.65 4.17
CA GLN A 12 -15.72 12.06 5.50
C GLN A 12 -14.54 11.09 5.65
N ASN A 13 -14.00 10.98 6.86
CA ASN A 13 -12.93 10.03 7.21
C ASN A 13 -11.67 10.19 6.35
N ASN A 14 -11.25 11.44 6.16
CA ASN A 14 -9.98 11.78 5.53
C ASN A 14 -9.09 12.52 6.54
N LEU A 15 -7.89 12.92 6.12
CA LEU A 15 -6.94 13.64 6.97
C LEU A 15 -6.81 15.10 6.53
N ILE A 16 -7.90 15.69 6.04
CA ILE A 16 -7.89 17.05 5.49
C ILE A 16 -7.62 18.04 6.63
N PRO A 17 -6.51 18.81 6.58
CA PRO A 17 -6.17 19.73 7.66
C PRO A 17 -6.91 21.08 7.55
N LYS A 18 -7.34 21.44 6.35
CA LYS A 18 -7.92 22.74 6.04
C LYS A 18 -8.90 22.65 4.88
N ILE A 19 -9.98 23.43 4.99
CA ILE A 19 -10.95 23.60 3.93
C ILE A 19 -10.39 24.62 2.93
N GLU A 20 -10.17 24.20 1.69
CA GLU A 20 -9.69 25.06 0.60
C GLU A 20 -10.30 24.65 -0.74
N ASN A 21 -10.28 25.55 -1.72
CA ASN A 21 -10.76 25.31 -3.08
C ASN A 21 -12.26 24.95 -3.22
N VAL A 22 -13.06 24.96 -2.16
CA VAL A 22 -14.52 24.73 -2.22
C VAL A 22 -15.30 25.98 -2.60
N GLY A 23 -14.80 27.19 -2.32
CA GLY A 23 -15.51 28.45 -2.56
C GLY A 23 -15.91 28.75 -4.02
N LYS A 24 -15.46 27.97 -5.02
CA LYS A 24 -15.92 28.13 -6.41
C LYS A 24 -17.13 27.25 -6.76
N LEU A 25 -17.55 26.37 -5.84
CA LEU A 25 -18.66 25.43 -6.02
C LEU A 25 -19.99 26.08 -5.62
N LYS A 26 -20.47 27.01 -6.45
CA LYS A 26 -21.68 27.80 -6.17
C LYS A 26 -22.95 26.96 -5.96
N LYS A 27 -23.04 25.81 -6.65
CA LYS A 27 -24.20 24.88 -6.59
C LYS A 27 -24.09 23.83 -5.49
N LEU A 28 -23.07 23.90 -4.64
CA LEU A 28 -22.89 22.92 -3.56
C LEU A 28 -23.95 23.15 -2.48
N GLU A 29 -24.83 22.17 -2.31
CA GLU A 29 -25.94 22.19 -1.35
C GLU A 29 -25.58 21.47 -0.04
N TYR A 30 -24.76 20.42 -0.10
CA TYR A 30 -24.34 19.64 1.08
C TYR A 30 -22.84 19.35 1.04
N LEU A 31 -22.13 19.76 2.09
CA LEU A 31 -20.75 19.42 2.35
C LEU A 31 -20.63 18.56 3.62
N ASN A 32 -20.13 17.35 3.48
CA ASN A 32 -19.76 16.50 4.60
C ASN A 32 -18.24 16.36 4.67
N VAL A 33 -17.65 16.91 5.72
CA VAL A 33 -16.22 16.83 6.04
C VAL A 33 -16.03 16.27 7.46
N ALA A 34 -16.93 15.39 7.90
CA ALA A 34 -16.84 14.74 9.20
C ALA A 34 -15.57 13.88 9.33
N LEU A 35 -15.08 13.67 10.56
CA LEU A 35 -13.89 12.85 10.84
C LEU A 35 -12.66 13.28 10.02
N ASN A 36 -12.40 14.59 9.97
CA ASN A 36 -11.21 15.17 9.36
C ASN A 36 -10.34 15.88 10.40
N ASN A 37 -9.27 16.54 9.94
CA ASN A 37 -8.31 17.24 10.78
C ASN A 37 -8.49 18.77 10.71
N ILE A 38 -9.71 19.24 10.45
CA ILE A 38 -9.99 20.67 10.25
C ILE A 38 -9.95 21.38 11.61
N GLU A 39 -9.10 22.40 11.73
CA GLU A 39 -8.97 23.22 12.94
C GLU A 39 -9.74 24.54 12.89
N ARG A 40 -10.11 24.98 11.69
CA ARG A 40 -10.75 26.29 11.45
C ARG A 40 -11.73 26.24 10.28
N ILE A 41 -12.85 26.94 10.41
CA ILE A 41 -13.85 27.09 9.34
C ILE A 41 -13.44 28.27 8.47
N GLU A 42 -13.16 28.02 7.20
CA GLU A 42 -12.74 29.06 6.25
C GLU A 42 -12.99 28.64 4.80
N ASN A 43 -12.96 29.60 3.87
CA ASN A 43 -13.06 29.37 2.42
C ASN A 43 -14.40 28.74 1.97
N LEU A 44 -15.47 28.99 2.73
CA LEU A 44 -16.84 28.55 2.45
C LEU A 44 -17.75 29.70 2.01
N GLU A 45 -17.27 30.94 2.02
CA GLU A 45 -18.05 32.15 1.75
C GLU A 45 -18.64 32.16 0.33
N GLY A 46 -17.95 31.53 -0.64
CA GLY A 46 -18.40 31.44 -2.03
C GLY A 46 -19.38 30.30 -2.34
N CYS A 47 -19.71 29.45 -1.36
CA CYS A 47 -20.69 28.37 -1.52
C CYS A 47 -22.11 28.90 -1.29
N GLU A 48 -22.63 29.65 -2.26
CA GLU A 48 -23.91 30.39 -2.17
C GLU A 48 -25.11 29.48 -1.84
N GLU A 49 -25.19 28.29 -2.44
CA GLU A 49 -26.31 27.34 -2.27
C GLU A 49 -26.16 26.36 -1.09
N LEU A 50 -25.15 26.53 -0.23
CA LEU A 50 -24.87 25.59 0.85
C LEU A 50 -26.00 25.57 1.88
N LYS A 51 -26.65 24.41 2.05
CA LYS A 51 -27.78 24.21 2.96
C LYS A 51 -27.41 23.40 4.20
N LYS A 52 -26.49 22.45 4.04
CA LYS A 52 -26.08 21.53 5.10
C LYS A 52 -24.56 21.44 5.16
N LEU A 53 -24.00 21.59 6.36
CA LEU A 53 -22.57 21.47 6.62
C LEU A 53 -22.34 20.52 7.80
N ASP A 54 -21.60 19.45 7.55
CA ASP A 54 -21.22 18.49 8.57
C ASP A 54 -19.72 18.54 8.84
N LEU A 55 -19.36 19.02 10.03
CA LEU A 55 -18.00 19.15 10.56
C LEU A 55 -17.80 18.25 11.80
N THR A 56 -18.64 17.22 11.96
CA THR A 56 -18.59 16.32 13.13
C THR A 56 -17.19 15.71 13.32
N ALA A 57 -16.72 15.62 14.56
CA ALA A 57 -15.46 14.99 14.96
C ALA A 57 -14.21 15.53 14.22
N ASN A 58 -14.14 16.85 14.09
CA ASN A 58 -12.95 17.61 13.67
C ASN A 58 -12.25 18.24 14.89
N PHE A 59 -11.30 19.14 14.68
CA PHE A 59 -10.52 19.79 15.73
C PHE A 59 -10.75 21.31 15.77
N ILE A 60 -11.97 21.75 15.44
CA ILE A 60 -12.32 23.16 15.42
C ILE A 60 -12.34 23.66 16.86
N GLY A 61 -11.39 24.52 17.22
CA GLY A 61 -11.42 25.25 18.48
C GLY A 61 -11.48 26.76 18.31
N GLU A 62 -11.31 27.27 17.10
CA GLU A 62 -11.54 28.67 16.80
C GLU A 62 -13.03 28.89 16.48
N LEU A 63 -13.85 29.13 17.50
CA LEU A 63 -15.30 29.35 17.34
C LEU A 63 -15.60 30.65 16.57
N SER A 64 -14.71 31.65 16.65
CA SER A 64 -14.83 32.89 15.88
C SER A 64 -14.86 32.65 14.36
N SER A 65 -14.28 31.54 13.90
CA SER A 65 -14.28 31.16 12.47
C SER A 65 -15.68 30.89 11.89
N ILE A 66 -16.69 30.64 12.73
CA ILE A 66 -18.10 30.52 12.32
C ILE A 66 -18.61 31.80 11.67
N GLU A 67 -18.02 32.96 11.95
CA GLU A 67 -18.43 34.20 11.29
C GLU A 67 -18.28 34.14 9.76
N ALA A 68 -17.40 33.29 9.22
CA ALA A 68 -17.28 33.03 7.78
C ALA A 68 -18.57 32.42 7.19
N LEU A 69 -19.34 31.66 7.98
CA LEU A 69 -20.59 31.05 7.52
C LEU A 69 -21.75 32.05 7.42
N LYS A 70 -21.59 33.30 7.89
CA LYS A 70 -22.61 34.35 7.77
C LYS A 70 -22.98 34.63 6.31
N TYR A 71 -22.01 34.50 5.39
CA TYR A 71 -22.23 34.72 3.96
C TYR A 71 -23.08 33.63 3.30
N ASN A 72 -23.16 32.43 3.89
CA ASN A 72 -23.97 31.34 3.39
C ASN A 72 -25.44 31.51 3.84
N ILE A 73 -26.18 32.33 3.10
CA ILE A 73 -27.57 32.69 3.43
C ILE A 73 -28.55 31.50 3.44
N HIS A 74 -28.22 30.42 2.72
CA HIS A 74 -29.07 29.24 2.60
C HIS A 74 -28.72 28.13 3.61
N LEU A 75 -27.72 28.35 4.47
CA LEU A 75 -27.27 27.36 5.44
C LEU A 75 -28.32 27.17 6.55
N LYS A 76 -28.87 25.96 6.64
CA LYS A 76 -29.95 25.60 7.58
C LYS A 76 -29.52 24.58 8.62
N GLU A 77 -28.61 23.68 8.27
CA GLU A 77 -28.15 22.60 9.14
C GLU A 77 -26.63 22.66 9.33
N LEU A 78 -26.20 22.70 10.59
CA LEU A 78 -24.78 22.70 10.97
C LEU A 78 -24.55 21.64 12.05
N PHE A 79 -23.51 20.81 11.84
CA PHE A 79 -23.07 19.81 12.80
C PHE A 79 -21.62 20.07 13.19
N LEU A 80 -21.39 20.31 14.47
CA LEU A 80 -20.08 20.56 15.08
C LEU A 80 -19.80 19.61 16.26
N VAL A 81 -20.66 18.61 16.49
CA VAL A 81 -20.48 17.60 17.54
C VAL A 81 -19.08 16.98 17.49
N GLY A 82 -18.43 16.86 18.66
CA GLY A 82 -17.10 16.25 18.77
C GLY A 82 -15.95 17.17 18.33
N ASN A 83 -16.18 18.48 18.25
CA ASN A 83 -15.12 19.49 18.12
C ASN A 83 -14.79 20.12 19.48
N PRO A 84 -13.54 20.52 19.73
CA PRO A 84 -13.15 21.23 20.96
C PRO A 84 -13.99 22.46 21.28
N CYS A 85 -14.48 23.17 20.25
CA CYS A 85 -15.34 24.34 20.44
C CYS A 85 -16.70 24.03 21.11
N THR A 86 -17.15 22.77 21.10
CA THR A 86 -18.41 22.37 21.74
C THR A 86 -18.31 22.31 23.27
N GLU A 87 -17.09 22.28 23.81
CA GLU A 87 -16.84 22.32 25.26
C GLU A 87 -16.91 23.75 25.82
N PHE A 88 -16.94 24.77 24.97
CA PHE A 88 -16.93 26.16 25.41
C PHE A 88 -18.26 26.57 26.06
N GLU A 89 -18.16 27.28 27.18
CA GLU A 89 -19.33 27.86 27.84
C GLU A 89 -20.00 28.88 26.92
N GLY A 90 -21.30 28.68 26.66
CA GLY A 90 -22.04 29.56 25.77
C GLY A 90 -21.89 29.25 24.28
N TYR A 91 -21.24 28.13 23.91
CA TYR A 91 -21.06 27.71 22.51
C TYR A 91 -22.35 27.82 21.70
N ARG A 92 -23.44 27.18 22.17
CA ARG A 92 -24.71 27.13 21.44
C ARG A 92 -25.31 28.53 21.26
N GLN A 93 -25.31 29.34 22.31
CA GLN A 93 -25.81 30.72 22.27
C GLN A 93 -24.99 31.56 21.29
N PHE A 94 -23.66 31.42 21.30
CA PHE A 94 -22.78 32.10 20.37
C PHE A 94 -23.10 31.75 18.91
N VAL A 95 -23.23 30.45 18.59
CA VAL A 95 -23.54 30.02 17.21
C VAL A 95 -24.92 30.51 16.78
N VAL A 96 -25.93 30.36 17.63
CA VAL A 96 -27.31 30.78 17.34
C VAL A 96 -27.42 32.30 17.14
N ALA A 97 -26.71 33.09 17.94
CA ALA A 97 -26.67 34.55 17.79
C ALA A 97 -25.82 35.00 16.60
N THR A 98 -24.80 34.23 16.21
CA THR A 98 -23.94 34.57 15.07
C THR A 98 -24.60 34.23 13.73
N LEU A 99 -25.24 33.06 13.64
CA LEU A 99 -25.84 32.50 12.43
C LEU A 99 -27.37 32.52 12.49
N HIS A 100 -27.96 33.66 12.14
CA HIS A 100 -29.40 33.88 12.17
C HIS A 100 -30.18 33.00 11.17
N GLN A 101 -29.54 32.59 10.08
CA GLN A 101 -30.14 31.74 9.03
C GLN A 101 -30.33 30.27 9.46
N LEU A 102 -29.62 29.84 10.51
CA LEU A 102 -29.54 28.45 10.90
C LEU A 102 -30.87 27.96 11.49
N LYS A 103 -31.35 26.80 11.05
CA LYS A 103 -32.57 26.16 11.56
C LYS A 103 -32.25 25.09 12.59
N CYS A 104 -31.22 24.30 12.36
CA CYS A 104 -30.81 23.20 13.21
C CYS A 104 -29.31 23.27 13.50
N LEU A 105 -28.95 23.10 14.77
CA LEU A 105 -27.58 22.99 15.25
C LEU A 105 -27.43 21.69 16.03
N ASP A 106 -26.47 20.84 15.63
CA ASP A 106 -26.14 19.58 16.30
C ASP A 106 -27.36 18.65 16.47
N SER A 107 -28.15 18.50 15.40
CA SER A 107 -29.41 17.74 15.37
C SER A 107 -30.54 18.30 16.25
N LYS A 108 -30.38 19.48 16.85
CA LYS A 108 -31.42 20.17 17.62
C LYS A 108 -31.94 21.38 16.87
N GLU A 109 -33.26 21.48 16.73
CA GLU A 109 -33.91 22.66 16.15
C GLU A 109 -33.69 23.89 17.04
N ILE A 110 -33.56 25.06 16.41
CA ILE A 110 -33.37 26.34 17.10
C ILE A 110 -34.72 27.03 17.20
N GLU A 111 -35.20 27.19 18.43
CA GLU A 111 -36.45 27.90 18.68
C GLU A 111 -36.28 29.42 18.60
N ARG A 112 -37.39 30.13 18.37
CA ARG A 112 -37.39 31.60 18.35
C ARG A 112 -37.06 32.20 19.72
N SER A 113 -37.55 31.59 20.79
CA SER A 113 -37.26 31.93 22.20
C SER A 113 -35.76 31.87 22.48
N GLU A 114 -35.13 30.74 22.12
CA GLU A 114 -33.70 30.51 22.25
C GLU A 114 -32.89 31.59 21.53
N ARG A 115 -33.29 31.92 20.29
CA ARG A 115 -32.60 32.96 19.50
C ARG A 115 -32.67 34.34 20.15
N ILE A 116 -33.81 34.72 20.73
CA ILE A 116 -33.96 36.02 21.41
C ILE A 116 -33.05 36.07 22.64
N GLN A 117 -33.02 35.01 23.46
CA GLN A 117 -32.15 34.93 24.64
C GLN A 117 -30.66 34.95 24.26
N ALA A 118 -30.29 34.23 23.20
CA ALA A 118 -28.92 34.21 22.69
C ALA A 118 -28.45 35.60 22.25
N LEU A 119 -29.33 36.38 21.61
CA LEU A 119 -29.02 37.75 21.17
C LEU A 119 -28.88 38.74 22.35
N GLN A 120 -29.70 38.60 23.39
CA GLN A 120 -29.63 39.46 24.58
C GLN A 120 -28.28 39.31 25.30
N ASN A 121 -27.79 38.07 25.43
CA ASN A 121 -26.55 37.76 26.14
C ASN A 121 -25.32 37.72 25.21
N TYR A 122 -25.48 38.08 23.93
CA TYR A 122 -24.44 37.91 22.92
C TYR A 122 -23.11 38.63 23.23
N PRO A 123 -23.08 39.88 23.74
CA PRO A 123 -21.82 40.57 24.02
C PRO A 123 -20.97 39.86 25.09
N GLU A 124 -21.60 39.43 26.18
CA GLU A 124 -20.94 38.73 27.28
C GLU A 124 -20.45 37.35 26.84
N VAL A 125 -21.32 36.59 26.16
CA VAL A 125 -20.97 35.27 25.62
C VAL A 125 -19.82 35.39 24.63
N LYS A 126 -19.84 36.38 23.73
CA LYS A 126 -18.78 36.62 22.75
C LYS A 126 -17.43 36.90 23.43
N GLN A 127 -17.41 37.65 24.52
CA GLN A 127 -16.18 37.89 25.26
C GLN A 127 -15.64 36.61 25.91
N LYS A 128 -16.50 35.86 26.61
CA LYS A 128 -16.12 34.57 27.23
C LYS A 128 -15.61 33.56 26.21
N ILE A 129 -16.24 33.49 25.05
CA ILE A 129 -15.80 32.61 23.96
C ILE A 129 -14.40 33.01 23.48
N ARG A 130 -14.13 34.31 23.29
CA ARG A 130 -12.79 34.78 22.87
C ARG A 130 -11.70 34.42 23.88
N GLU A 131 -11.97 34.53 25.18
CA GLU A 131 -11.03 34.17 26.23
C GLU A 131 -10.74 32.65 26.22
N GLN A 132 -11.78 31.82 26.11
CA GLN A 132 -11.65 30.35 26.00
C GLN A 132 -10.92 29.93 24.71
N GLU A 133 -11.21 30.59 23.59
CA GLU A 133 -10.56 30.39 22.30
C GLU A 133 -9.06 30.72 22.36
N GLN A 134 -8.68 31.85 22.97
CA GLN A 134 -7.28 32.20 23.18
C GLN A 134 -6.55 31.17 24.04
N ALA A 135 -7.17 30.71 25.13
CA ALA A 135 -6.61 29.66 25.98
C ALA A 135 -6.42 28.34 25.20
N TYR A 136 -7.40 27.98 24.36
CA TYR A 136 -7.30 26.81 23.48
C TYR A 136 -6.17 26.95 22.46
N ILE A 137 -6.06 28.10 21.78
CA ILE A 137 -4.99 28.36 20.80
C ILE A 137 -3.61 28.24 21.45
N LEU A 138 -3.42 28.82 22.65
CA LEU A 138 -2.18 28.71 23.40
C LEU A 138 -1.87 27.26 23.78
N LYS A 139 -2.86 26.49 24.26
CA LYS A 139 -2.71 25.07 24.57
C LYS A 139 -2.32 24.27 23.32
N ARG A 140 -3.02 24.48 22.21
CA ARG A 140 -2.74 23.82 20.92
C ARG A 140 -1.38 24.17 20.35
N ALA A 141 -0.91 25.40 20.50
CA ALA A 141 0.44 25.79 20.08
C ALA A 141 1.51 24.97 20.82
N ARG A 142 1.37 24.80 22.14
CA ARG A 142 2.28 23.96 22.94
C ARG A 142 2.22 22.49 22.51
N GLU A 143 1.03 21.94 22.33
CA GLU A 143 0.86 20.55 21.87
C GLU A 143 1.49 20.32 20.48
N LYS A 144 1.39 21.29 19.57
CA LYS A 144 2.04 21.24 18.26
C LYS A 144 3.56 21.24 18.36
N GLU A 145 4.12 22.11 19.21
CA GLU A 145 5.57 22.15 19.45
C GLU A 145 6.08 20.85 20.07
N GLU A 146 5.39 20.30 21.06
CA GLU A 146 5.74 19.03 21.70
C GLU A 146 5.67 17.86 20.70
N ALA A 147 4.61 17.80 19.88
CA ALA A 147 4.47 16.78 18.84
C ALA A 147 5.60 16.88 17.79
N GLN A 148 5.99 18.09 17.40
CA GLN A 148 7.12 18.29 16.48
C GLN A 148 8.45 17.85 17.08
N ARG A 149 8.71 18.18 18.35
CA ARG A 149 9.91 17.72 19.07
C ARG A 149 9.96 16.21 19.16
N ARG A 150 8.87 15.56 19.57
CA ARG A 150 8.78 14.10 19.65
C ARG A 150 8.98 13.42 18.29
N MET A 151 8.42 13.99 17.22
CA MET A 151 8.66 13.49 15.86
C MET A 151 10.12 13.64 15.43
N GLN A 152 10.78 14.74 15.79
CA GLN A 152 12.20 14.94 15.47
C GLN A 152 13.08 13.95 16.25
N GLU A 153 12.85 13.81 17.56
CA GLU A 153 13.57 12.83 18.40
C GLU A 153 13.41 11.40 17.87
N ARG A 154 12.22 11.03 17.39
CA ARG A 154 11.98 9.72 16.75
C ARG A 154 12.77 9.56 15.46
N LYS A 155 12.82 10.59 14.61
CA LYS A 155 13.62 10.58 13.38
C LYS A 155 15.11 10.44 13.69
N ASP A 156 15.61 11.20 14.66
CA ASP A 156 17.01 11.17 15.06
C ASP A 156 17.39 9.79 15.62
N LYS A 157 16.53 9.20 16.47
CA LYS A 157 16.71 7.81 16.97
C LYS A 157 16.74 6.79 15.84
N LYS A 158 15.80 6.87 14.88
CA LYS A 158 15.78 6.00 13.69
C LYS A 158 17.06 6.16 12.87
N GLN A 159 17.55 7.39 12.69
CA GLN A 159 18.78 7.66 11.96
C GLN A 159 20.01 7.09 12.69
N THR A 160 20.15 7.32 14.01
CA THR A 160 21.25 6.76 14.80
C THR A 160 21.24 5.23 14.78
N GLN A 161 20.06 4.60 14.85
CA GLN A 161 19.92 3.13 14.77
C GLN A 161 20.28 2.60 13.37
N MET A 162 19.99 3.36 12.30
CA MET A 162 20.41 3.01 10.94
C MET A 162 21.94 3.14 10.78
N GLU A 163 22.53 4.23 11.28
CA GLU A 163 23.98 4.47 11.25
C GLU A 163 24.76 3.43 12.06
N SER A 164 24.24 2.99 13.21
CA SER A 164 24.87 1.93 14.01
C SER A 164 24.79 0.56 13.33
N LYS A 165 23.67 0.24 12.66
CA LYS A 165 23.53 -0.98 11.83
C LYS A 165 24.52 -0.97 10.65
N LEU A 166 24.66 0.16 9.94
CA LEU A 166 25.64 0.33 8.84
C LEU A 166 27.10 0.30 9.32
N GLY A 167 27.39 0.80 10.53
CA GLY A 167 28.72 0.80 11.13
C GLY A 167 29.20 -0.56 11.62
N PHE A 168 28.28 -1.49 11.88
CA PHE A 168 28.59 -2.87 12.26
C PHE A 168 29.06 -3.70 11.05
N ASP A 169 28.42 -3.53 9.88
CA ASP A 169 28.80 -4.23 8.64
C ASP A 169 30.21 -3.87 8.12
N ARG A 170 30.71 -2.66 8.43
CA ARG A 170 32.06 -2.24 8.01
C ARG A 170 33.20 -2.85 8.80
N ARG A 171 32.98 -3.34 10.03
CA ARG A 171 34.03 -3.95 10.85
C ARG A 171 34.26 -5.43 10.54
N THR A 172 33.28 -6.11 9.95
CA THR A 172 33.42 -7.52 9.54
C THR A 172 34.21 -7.67 8.23
N ALA A 173 34.34 -6.61 7.43
CA ALA A 173 35.15 -6.61 6.20
C ALA A 173 36.65 -6.28 6.41
N GLY A 174 37.09 -6.08 7.67
CA GLY A 174 38.37 -5.43 7.98
C GLY A 174 39.45 -6.29 8.63
N ASN A 175 39.33 -7.63 8.65
CA ASN A 175 40.36 -8.47 9.27
C ASN A 175 40.63 -9.76 8.47
N CYS A 176 41.21 -9.61 7.28
CA CYS A 176 41.84 -10.71 6.52
C CYS A 176 43.35 -10.48 6.45
N TYR A 177 44.03 -10.60 7.59
CA TYR A 177 45.46 -10.93 7.64
C TYR A 177 45.57 -12.28 8.35
N LEU A 178 45.74 -13.35 7.59
CA LEU A 178 46.45 -14.57 8.00
C LEU A 178 46.82 -15.36 6.73
N SER A 179 48.10 -15.71 6.69
CA SER A 179 48.85 -16.37 5.62
C SER A 179 48.30 -17.74 5.20
N PRO A 180 48.76 -18.27 4.04
CA PRO A 180 48.19 -19.44 3.40
C PRO A 180 48.85 -20.72 3.92
N ASP A 181 48.10 -21.60 4.56
CA ASP A 181 48.39 -23.03 4.49
C ASP A 181 47.22 -23.88 4.99
N SER A 182 47.19 -25.12 4.50
CA SER A 182 46.30 -26.24 4.85
C SER A 182 44.87 -26.26 4.28
N LEU A 183 44.77 -26.91 3.11
CA LEU A 183 43.65 -27.74 2.68
C LEU A 183 43.35 -28.83 3.72
N GLN A 184 42.10 -28.93 4.19
CA GLN A 184 41.31 -30.17 4.18
C GLN A 184 39.94 -29.98 4.85
N ASP A 185 38.91 -30.36 4.09
CA ASP A 185 37.66 -30.98 4.48
C ASP A 185 37.01 -30.56 5.81
N LYS A 186 35.87 -29.86 5.71
CA LYS A 186 34.62 -30.30 6.34
C LYS A 186 33.41 -29.55 5.78
N GLU A 187 32.44 -30.37 5.39
CA GLU A 187 31.08 -30.03 5.00
C GLU A 187 30.32 -29.31 6.13
N ASN A 188 29.29 -28.56 5.70
CA ASN A 188 28.16 -28.06 6.47
C ASN A 188 28.46 -27.09 7.62
N HIS A 189 28.24 -25.80 7.36
CA HIS A 189 27.29 -24.94 8.08
C HIS A 189 27.46 -23.50 7.57
N GLN A 190 26.52 -23.01 6.74
CA GLN A 190 26.35 -21.57 6.49
C GLN A 190 25.00 -21.30 5.80
N ALA A 191 23.93 -21.47 6.57
CA ALA A 191 22.60 -20.90 6.28
C ALA A 191 21.91 -20.36 7.55
N GLU A 192 22.60 -20.30 8.70
CA GLU A 192 22.02 -19.86 9.97
C GLU A 192 22.10 -18.34 10.18
N GLY A 193 23.00 -17.63 9.49
CA GLY A 193 23.15 -16.18 9.65
C GLY A 193 21.95 -15.37 9.15
N ASP A 194 21.39 -15.74 8.00
CA ASP A 194 20.21 -15.06 7.42
C ASP A 194 18.92 -15.44 8.15
N ALA A 195 18.78 -16.71 8.54
CA ALA A 195 17.60 -17.18 9.26
C ALA A 195 17.50 -16.60 10.67
N GLU A 196 18.61 -16.52 11.41
CA GLU A 196 18.61 -15.86 12.72
C GLU A 196 18.37 -14.35 12.57
N GLN A 197 19.03 -13.65 11.63
CA GLN A 197 18.78 -12.22 11.40
C GLN A 197 17.33 -11.93 10.96
N GLU A 198 16.73 -12.76 10.11
CA GLU A 198 15.31 -12.64 9.74
C GLU A 198 14.40 -12.89 10.95
N THR A 199 14.73 -13.86 11.81
CA THR A 199 13.94 -14.19 13.00
C THR A 199 14.01 -13.07 14.05
N TRP A 200 15.21 -12.51 14.32
CA TRP A 200 15.40 -11.37 15.23
C TRP A 200 14.74 -10.09 14.69
N ARG A 201 14.82 -9.82 13.38
CA ARG A 201 14.12 -8.70 12.74
C ARG A 201 12.61 -8.84 12.86
N THR A 202 12.06 -10.05 12.73
CA THR A 202 10.61 -10.28 12.84
C THR A 202 10.12 -10.08 14.29
N ILE A 203 10.92 -10.47 15.29
CA ILE A 203 10.59 -10.29 16.71
C ILE A 203 10.70 -8.82 17.15
N GLU A 204 11.74 -8.09 16.72
CA GLU A 204 11.87 -6.65 16.99
C GLU A 204 10.73 -5.85 16.33
N ASP A 205 10.36 -6.19 15.10
CA ASP A 205 9.30 -5.53 14.34
C ASP A 205 7.91 -5.76 14.97
N ASP A 206 7.67 -6.92 15.61
CA ASP A 206 6.43 -7.21 16.34
C ASP A 206 6.36 -6.51 17.73
N GLU A 207 7.50 -6.31 18.41
CA GLU A 207 7.55 -5.62 19.70
C GLU A 207 7.44 -4.09 19.53
N GLU A 208 8.10 -3.52 18.53
CA GLU A 208 7.94 -2.11 18.16
C GLU A 208 6.49 -1.80 17.75
N ASP A 209 5.82 -2.73 17.06
CA ASP A 209 4.42 -2.59 16.67
C ASP A 209 3.49 -2.57 17.87
N ARG A 210 3.72 -3.49 18.81
CA ARG A 210 2.96 -3.51 20.05
C ARG A 210 3.15 -2.22 20.82
N ARG A 211 4.40 -1.76 20.97
CA ARG A 211 4.71 -0.49 21.66
C ARG A 211 4.04 0.70 20.99
N PHE A 212 3.98 0.75 19.66
CA PHE A 212 3.32 1.83 18.94
C PHE A 212 1.81 1.89 19.22
N TRP A 213 1.13 0.74 19.25
CA TRP A 213 -0.32 0.68 19.46
C TRP A 213 -0.74 0.80 20.93
N GLU A 214 0.11 0.39 21.88
CA GLU A 214 -0.18 0.46 23.31
C GLU A 214 0.18 1.81 23.95
N GLU A 215 1.03 2.62 23.29
CA GLU A 215 1.43 3.93 23.80
C GLU A 215 0.25 4.91 23.81
N PRO A 216 -0.11 5.52 24.97
CA PRO A 216 -1.15 6.53 25.02
C PRO A 216 -0.76 7.76 24.19
N THR A 217 -1.59 8.13 23.22
CA THR A 217 -1.39 9.33 22.41
C THR A 217 -2.50 10.36 22.65
N PRO A 218 -2.17 11.66 22.63
CA PRO A 218 -3.18 12.70 22.74
C PRO A 218 -4.07 12.71 21.49
N TYR A 219 -5.35 13.06 21.65
CA TYR A 219 -6.28 13.17 20.54
C TYR A 219 -6.04 14.48 19.77
N THR A 220 -5.11 14.44 18.82
CA THR A 220 -4.71 15.60 18.00
C THR A 220 -4.59 15.23 16.52
N PRO A 221 -4.67 16.21 15.59
CA PRO A 221 -4.39 16.00 14.17
C PRO A 221 -3.04 15.32 13.91
N GLU A 222 -2.01 15.71 14.67
CA GLU A 222 -0.65 15.21 14.53
C GLU A 222 -0.56 13.72 14.89
N SER A 223 -1.23 13.30 15.97
CA SER A 223 -1.30 11.90 16.36
C SER A 223 -1.99 11.06 15.29
N ARG A 224 -3.12 11.52 14.74
CA ARG A 224 -3.80 10.82 13.62
C ARG A 224 -2.89 10.66 12.39
N LEU A 225 -2.14 11.70 12.02
CA LEU A 225 -1.20 11.66 10.91
C LEU A 225 -0.02 10.72 11.17
N GLU A 226 0.42 10.61 12.42
CA GLU A 226 1.45 9.67 12.83
C GLU A 226 0.96 8.22 12.68
N THR A 227 -0.22 7.89 13.21
CA THR A 227 -0.86 6.58 13.03
C THR A 227 -1.04 6.23 11.56
N HIS A 228 -1.52 7.16 10.74
CA HIS A 228 -1.66 6.91 9.30
C HIS A 228 -0.33 6.64 8.61
N ARG A 229 0.71 7.44 8.88
CA ARG A 229 2.05 7.26 8.30
C ARG A 229 2.63 5.90 8.68
N TYR A 230 2.47 5.52 9.94
CA TYR A 230 2.95 4.25 10.44
C TYR A 230 2.24 3.05 9.77
N ILE A 231 0.91 3.11 9.60
CA ILE A 231 0.15 2.09 8.85
C ILE A 231 0.63 2.03 7.39
N GLU A 232 0.85 3.17 6.74
CA GLU A 232 1.35 3.20 5.35
C GLU A 232 2.75 2.60 5.22
N GLU A 233 3.66 2.93 6.14
CA GLU A 233 5.03 2.38 6.18
C GLU A 233 4.99 0.86 6.28
N LYS A 234 4.16 0.31 7.17
CA LYS A 234 3.96 -1.14 7.32
C LYS A 234 3.35 -1.80 6.10
N ARG A 235 2.38 -1.15 5.43
CA ARG A 235 1.81 -1.65 4.17
C ARG A 235 2.88 -1.72 3.08
N ARG A 236 3.66 -0.64 2.91
CA ARG A 236 4.76 -0.58 1.93
C ARG A 236 5.83 -1.63 2.23
N ALA A 237 6.20 -1.83 3.49
CA ALA A 237 7.14 -2.88 3.88
C ALA A 237 6.63 -4.27 3.50
N LYS A 238 5.36 -4.57 3.78
CA LYS A 238 4.72 -5.84 3.39
C LYS A 238 4.68 -6.03 1.87
N ASP A 239 4.41 -4.97 1.11
CA ASP A 239 4.39 -5.03 -0.35
C ASP A 239 5.81 -5.21 -0.93
N ASN A 240 6.82 -4.53 -0.38
CA ASN A 240 8.22 -4.73 -0.74
C ASN A 240 8.70 -6.16 -0.48
N ILE A 241 8.29 -6.79 0.63
CA ILE A 241 8.59 -8.20 0.93
C ILE A 241 7.92 -9.14 -0.08
N ARG A 242 6.69 -8.82 -0.52
CA ARG A 242 5.99 -9.60 -1.56
C ARG A 242 6.66 -9.47 -2.91
N GLU A 243 7.20 -8.30 -3.24
CA GLU A 243 7.97 -8.06 -4.46
C GLU A 243 9.36 -8.71 -4.43
N SER A 244 10.07 -8.67 -3.30
CA SER A 244 11.36 -9.35 -3.17
C SER A 244 11.25 -10.86 -3.30
N LYS A 245 10.20 -11.47 -2.72
CA LYS A 245 9.87 -12.89 -2.90
C LYS A 245 9.46 -13.27 -4.34
N LYS A 246 9.18 -12.30 -5.21
CA LYS A 246 8.93 -12.53 -6.64
C LYS A 246 10.23 -12.54 -7.48
N ARG A 247 11.40 -12.26 -6.90
CA ARG A 247 12.66 -12.23 -7.65
C ARG A 247 13.16 -13.65 -7.99
N GLU A 248 13.34 -13.81 -9.30
CA GLU A 248 14.03 -14.84 -10.10
C GLU A 248 13.92 -16.30 -9.65
N LYS A 249 13.01 -17.03 -10.32
CA LYS A 249 13.08 -18.50 -10.36
C LYS A 249 14.50 -18.88 -10.80
N PRO A 250 15.18 -19.83 -10.13
CA PRO A 250 16.54 -20.21 -10.48
C PRO A 250 16.59 -20.60 -11.96
N LEU A 251 17.52 -19.97 -12.71
CA LEU A 251 17.81 -20.34 -14.09
C LEU A 251 18.28 -21.80 -14.08
N TRP A 252 17.52 -22.68 -14.71
CA TRP A 252 17.84 -24.10 -14.72
C TRP A 252 19.06 -24.37 -15.61
N THR A 253 20.07 -25.02 -15.05
CA THR A 253 21.24 -25.49 -15.79
C THR A 253 20.84 -26.65 -16.69
N LEU A 254 20.46 -26.35 -17.94
CA LEU A 254 20.05 -27.35 -18.95
C LEU A 254 21.24 -28.04 -19.64
N VAL A 255 22.43 -27.44 -19.54
CA VAL A 255 23.70 -27.93 -20.08
C VAL A 255 24.77 -27.68 -19.02
N THR A 256 25.61 -28.68 -18.70
CA THR A 256 26.70 -28.49 -17.73
C THR A 256 27.77 -27.54 -18.30
N ALA A 257 28.65 -27.02 -17.45
CA ALA A 257 29.73 -26.11 -17.88
C ALA A 257 30.69 -26.78 -18.89
N GLU A 258 30.73 -28.11 -18.94
CA GLU A 258 31.50 -28.92 -19.89
C GLU A 258 30.73 -29.24 -21.19
N GLY A 259 29.54 -28.66 -21.41
CA GLY A 259 28.75 -28.84 -22.63
C GLY A 259 27.89 -30.11 -22.67
N LYS A 260 27.78 -30.86 -21.55
CA LYS A 260 26.98 -32.08 -21.51
C LYS A 260 25.49 -31.75 -21.32
N VAL A 261 24.67 -32.22 -22.25
CA VAL A 261 23.22 -32.04 -22.22
C VAL A 261 22.59 -32.97 -21.17
N LEU A 262 21.66 -32.45 -20.36
CA LEU A 262 20.99 -33.21 -19.31
C LEU A 262 19.52 -33.53 -19.66
N ASN A 263 19.06 -34.69 -19.21
CA ASN A 263 17.63 -35.03 -19.22
C ASN A 263 16.92 -34.30 -18.07
N VAL A 264 15.90 -33.51 -18.40
CA VAL A 264 15.18 -32.66 -17.45
C VAL A 264 13.68 -32.77 -17.70
N ASN A 265 12.90 -33.17 -16.69
CA ASN A 265 11.43 -33.19 -16.76
C ASN A 265 10.82 -32.38 -15.62
N VAL A 266 11.06 -31.06 -15.61
CA VAL A 266 10.46 -30.13 -14.63
C VAL A 266 8.93 -30.19 -14.60
N PRO A 267 8.20 -30.30 -15.74
CA PRO A 267 6.75 -30.35 -15.70
C PRO A 267 6.18 -31.70 -15.24
N LYS A 268 7.04 -32.72 -14.96
CA LYS A 268 6.66 -34.08 -14.57
C LYS A 268 5.63 -34.70 -15.51
N LEU A 269 5.83 -34.49 -16.81
CA LEU A 269 4.95 -35.03 -17.83
C LEU A 269 5.24 -36.50 -18.04
N HIS A 270 4.19 -37.28 -18.27
CA HIS A 270 4.34 -38.63 -18.77
C HIS A 270 4.79 -38.58 -20.22
N PHE A 271 5.84 -39.32 -20.55
CA PHE A 271 6.39 -39.37 -21.90
C PHE A 271 6.64 -40.82 -22.33
N SER A 272 6.53 -41.08 -23.63
CA SER A 272 6.91 -42.34 -24.25
C SER A 272 7.75 -42.04 -25.48
N LEU A 273 8.94 -42.64 -25.55
CA LEU A 273 9.79 -42.59 -26.73
C LEU A 273 9.66 -43.93 -27.44
N LYS A 274 9.29 -43.90 -28.72
CA LYS A 274 9.22 -45.08 -29.58
C LYS A 274 10.20 -44.92 -30.72
N ASP A 275 10.95 -45.98 -30.98
CA ASP A 275 11.82 -46.08 -32.15
C ASP A 275 11.05 -46.84 -33.23
N ASP A 276 10.81 -46.20 -34.37
CA ASP A 276 10.12 -46.77 -35.51
C ASP A 276 11.16 -47.11 -36.58
N GLU A 277 11.65 -48.35 -36.54
CA GLU A 277 12.68 -48.86 -37.44
C GLU A 277 12.19 -48.95 -38.90
N GLU A 278 10.88 -49.16 -39.13
CA GLU A 278 10.31 -49.28 -40.47
C GLU A 278 10.30 -47.93 -41.21
N ASN A 279 10.04 -46.84 -40.50
CA ASN A 279 10.02 -45.48 -41.05
C ASN A 279 11.29 -44.67 -40.72
N ASN A 280 12.29 -45.30 -40.10
CA ASN A 280 13.57 -44.69 -39.68
C ASN A 280 13.38 -43.36 -38.92
N GLN A 281 12.48 -43.35 -37.95
CA GLN A 281 12.12 -42.15 -37.19
C GLN A 281 11.95 -42.44 -35.70
N ILE A 282 12.27 -41.45 -34.87
CA ILE A 282 12.02 -41.47 -33.43
C ILE A 282 10.75 -40.69 -33.15
N ILE A 283 9.81 -41.29 -32.42
CA ILE A 283 8.54 -40.67 -32.05
C ILE A 283 8.52 -40.43 -30.54
N LEU A 284 8.44 -39.17 -30.15
CA LEU A 284 8.23 -38.77 -28.75
C LEU A 284 6.77 -38.38 -28.53
N ASP A 285 6.07 -39.11 -27.67
CA ASP A 285 4.73 -38.79 -27.20
C ASP A 285 4.81 -38.18 -25.80
N LEU A 286 4.38 -36.92 -25.66
CA LEU A 286 4.30 -36.17 -24.42
C LEU A 286 2.84 -35.90 -24.04
N ALA A 287 2.42 -36.38 -22.87
CA ALA A 287 1.06 -36.14 -22.37
C ALA A 287 0.92 -34.71 -21.83
N VAL A 288 0.73 -33.74 -22.74
CA VAL A 288 0.53 -32.33 -22.38
C VAL A 288 -0.93 -32.11 -21.95
N TYR A 289 -1.18 -31.21 -21.00
CA TYR A 289 -2.53 -30.96 -20.47
C TYR A 289 -3.55 -30.65 -21.60
N ARG A 290 -4.72 -31.30 -21.55
CA ARG A 290 -5.79 -31.21 -22.58
C ARG A 290 -6.19 -29.77 -22.93
N HIS A 291 -6.30 -28.91 -21.92
CA HIS A 291 -6.75 -27.53 -22.06
C HIS A 291 -5.59 -26.50 -22.13
N LEU A 292 -4.38 -26.94 -22.48
CA LEU A 292 -3.26 -26.02 -22.69
C LEU A 292 -3.33 -25.37 -24.08
N ASP A 293 -3.16 -24.06 -24.13
CA ASP A 293 -3.03 -23.32 -25.39
C ASP A 293 -1.67 -23.60 -26.05
N THR A 294 -1.65 -23.69 -27.38
CA THR A 294 -0.45 -23.91 -28.20
C THR A 294 0.53 -22.75 -28.07
N SER A 295 0.07 -21.54 -27.73
CA SER A 295 0.91 -20.38 -27.44
C SER A 295 1.84 -20.56 -26.23
N LEU A 296 1.53 -21.50 -25.34
CA LEU A 296 2.30 -21.81 -24.12
C LEU A 296 3.20 -23.04 -24.29
N LEU A 297 3.37 -23.49 -25.53
CA LEU A 297 4.23 -24.58 -25.95
C LEU A 297 5.26 -24.08 -26.94
N ASP A 298 6.52 -24.37 -26.68
CA ASP A 298 7.60 -24.12 -27.61
C ASP A 298 8.44 -25.40 -27.74
N VAL A 299 8.66 -25.84 -28.96
CA VAL A 299 9.30 -27.13 -29.29
C VAL A 299 10.54 -26.84 -30.13
N ASP A 300 11.69 -27.15 -29.57
CA ASP A 300 13.00 -27.00 -30.18
C ASP A 300 13.64 -28.38 -30.34
N VAL A 301 13.87 -28.78 -31.59
CA VAL A 301 14.48 -30.07 -31.94
C VAL A 301 15.90 -29.80 -32.41
N GLN A 302 16.87 -30.35 -31.68
CA GLN A 302 18.28 -30.31 -32.04
C GLN A 302 18.75 -31.71 -32.45
N PRO A 303 19.87 -31.84 -33.17
CA PRO A 303 20.35 -33.15 -33.63
C PRO A 303 20.55 -34.18 -32.51
N THR A 304 20.93 -33.74 -31.31
CA THR A 304 21.28 -34.61 -30.17
C THR A 304 20.28 -34.56 -29.02
N TYR A 305 19.32 -33.63 -29.02
CA TYR A 305 18.32 -33.51 -27.96
C TYR A 305 17.06 -32.80 -28.43
N ILE A 306 15.97 -32.99 -27.70
CA ILE A 306 14.73 -32.25 -27.87
C ILE A 306 14.41 -31.46 -26.61
N ARG A 307 13.98 -30.20 -26.79
CA ARG A 307 13.51 -29.32 -25.72
C ARG A 307 12.07 -28.90 -25.99
N VAL A 308 11.22 -29.09 -24.99
CA VAL A 308 9.82 -28.66 -25.00
C VAL A 308 9.56 -27.78 -23.79
N LEU A 309 9.29 -26.50 -24.00
CA LEU A 309 8.90 -25.57 -22.96
C LEU A 309 7.39 -25.61 -22.77
N VAL A 310 6.94 -26.02 -21.58
CA VAL A 310 5.52 -26.09 -21.23
C VAL A 310 5.24 -25.08 -20.12
N LYS A 311 4.51 -23.99 -20.43
CA LYS A 311 4.29 -22.87 -19.48
C LYS A 311 5.60 -22.33 -18.88
N GLY A 312 6.66 -22.26 -19.70
CA GLY A 312 7.99 -21.81 -19.29
C GLY A 312 8.77 -22.81 -18.42
N LYS A 313 8.30 -24.05 -18.25
CA LYS A 313 9.05 -25.14 -17.62
C LYS A 313 9.69 -26.01 -18.70
N PRO A 314 11.02 -26.19 -18.71
CA PRO A 314 11.68 -27.00 -19.72
C PRO A 314 11.49 -28.49 -19.46
N PHE A 315 11.09 -29.22 -20.49
CA PHE A 315 11.32 -30.63 -20.68
C PHE A 315 12.46 -30.78 -21.68
N GLN A 316 13.57 -31.42 -21.31
CA GLN A 316 14.69 -31.69 -22.21
C GLN A 316 15.00 -33.17 -22.16
N PHE A 317 15.17 -33.78 -23.33
CA PHE A 317 15.48 -35.19 -23.46
C PHE A 317 16.59 -35.38 -24.50
N VAL A 318 17.68 -36.02 -24.10
CA VAL A 318 18.79 -36.40 -24.96
C VAL A 318 18.34 -37.57 -25.82
N LEU A 319 18.49 -37.43 -27.13
CA LEU A 319 18.07 -38.44 -28.09
C LEU A 319 19.11 -39.58 -28.16
N PRO A 320 18.67 -40.83 -28.36
CA PRO A 320 19.58 -41.98 -28.45
C PRO A 320 20.40 -41.98 -29.74
N GLU A 321 19.87 -41.39 -30.82
CA GLU A 321 20.53 -41.28 -32.13
C GLU A 321 20.33 -39.87 -32.70
N GLU A 322 21.20 -39.48 -33.63
CA GLU A 322 21.10 -38.19 -34.31
C GLU A 322 19.88 -38.13 -35.23
N VAL A 323 19.13 -37.05 -35.10
CA VAL A 323 17.91 -36.79 -35.89
C VAL A 323 18.11 -35.60 -36.82
N LYS A 324 17.32 -35.55 -37.91
CA LYS A 324 17.25 -34.41 -38.83
C LYS A 324 16.24 -33.39 -38.31
N PRO A 325 16.67 -32.26 -37.72
CA PRO A 325 15.74 -31.27 -37.17
C PRO A 325 14.85 -30.67 -38.27
N ASP A 326 15.39 -30.44 -39.47
CA ASP A 326 14.68 -29.82 -40.60
C ASP A 326 13.50 -30.65 -41.12
N SER A 327 13.53 -31.97 -40.88
CA SER A 327 12.47 -32.90 -41.30
C SER A 327 11.57 -33.34 -40.14
N SER A 328 11.80 -32.80 -38.95
CA SER A 328 11.02 -33.14 -37.76
C SER A 328 9.68 -32.40 -37.76
N SER A 329 8.64 -33.05 -37.24
CA SER A 329 7.30 -32.46 -37.14
C SER A 329 6.71 -32.67 -35.75
N ALA A 330 6.04 -31.64 -35.22
CA ALA A 330 5.34 -31.70 -33.94
C ALA A 330 3.84 -31.50 -34.16
N LYS A 331 3.02 -32.42 -33.66
CA LYS A 331 1.57 -32.37 -33.77
C LYS A 331 0.94 -32.50 -32.39
N ARG A 332 0.02 -31.59 -32.07
CA ARG A 332 -0.74 -31.64 -30.82
C ARG A 332 -2.17 -32.08 -31.07
N SER A 333 -2.62 -33.08 -30.32
CA SER A 333 -4.02 -33.48 -30.25
C SER A 333 -4.79 -32.59 -29.29
N GLN A 334 -5.77 -31.84 -29.78
CA GLN A 334 -6.64 -31.01 -28.93
C GLN A 334 -7.61 -31.86 -28.09
N THR A 335 -7.95 -33.06 -28.57
CA THR A 335 -8.92 -33.95 -27.94
C THR A 335 -8.30 -34.72 -26.78
N THR A 336 -7.08 -35.24 -26.96
CA THR A 336 -6.37 -36.04 -25.95
C THR A 336 -5.34 -35.25 -25.16
N GLY A 337 -4.88 -34.10 -25.66
CA GLY A 337 -3.85 -33.27 -25.04
C GLY A 337 -2.41 -33.67 -25.40
N HIS A 338 -2.22 -34.84 -26.02
CA HIS A 338 -0.90 -35.37 -26.34
C HIS A 338 -0.18 -34.54 -27.42
N LEU A 339 1.09 -34.27 -27.20
CA LEU A 339 2.03 -33.69 -28.15
C LEU A 339 2.91 -34.82 -28.69
N VAL A 340 2.78 -35.11 -29.98
CA VAL A 340 3.58 -36.12 -30.67
C VAL A 340 4.61 -35.42 -31.54
N VAL A 341 5.89 -35.69 -31.30
CA VAL A 341 7.00 -35.17 -32.09
C VAL A 341 7.64 -36.33 -32.86
N SER A 342 7.59 -36.26 -34.19
CA SER A 342 8.18 -37.24 -35.10
C SER A 342 9.49 -36.69 -35.63
N MET A 343 10.59 -37.40 -35.37
CA MET A 343 11.96 -36.96 -35.64
C MET A 343 12.67 -38.00 -36.51
N PRO A 344 12.82 -37.76 -37.83
CA PRO A 344 13.52 -38.69 -38.71
C PRO A 344 15.00 -38.84 -38.34
N LYS A 345 15.52 -40.06 -38.32
CA LYS A 345 16.93 -40.34 -38.02
C LYS A 345 17.83 -39.91 -39.17
N VAL A 346 19.07 -39.55 -38.86
CA VAL A 346 20.10 -39.35 -39.87
C VAL A 346 20.49 -40.73 -40.42
N CYS A 347 20.24 -40.97 -41.72
CA CYS A 347 20.75 -42.18 -42.37
C CYS A 347 22.28 -42.21 -42.24
N LYS A 348 22.83 -43.23 -41.59
CA LYS A 348 24.26 -43.52 -41.66
C LYS A 348 24.57 -43.82 -43.12
N ILE A 349 25.22 -42.87 -43.81
CA ILE A 349 25.86 -43.15 -45.08
C ILE A 349 26.99 -44.13 -44.73
N ILE A 350 26.80 -45.41 -45.05
CA ILE A 350 27.84 -46.44 -44.90
C ILE A 350 28.92 -46.21 -45.94
#